data_AF-A0A382JVC9-F1
#
_entry.id   AF-A0A382JVC9-F1
#
_cell.length_a   1.000
_cell.length_b   1.000
_cell.length_c   1.000
_cell.angle_alpha   90.00
_cell.angle_beta   90.00
_cell.angle_gamma   90.00
#
_symmetry.space_group_name_H-M   'P 1'
#
loop_
_entity.id
_entity.type
_entity.pdbx_description
1 polymer ?
#
loop_
_entity_poly.entity_id
_entity_poly.type
_entity_poly.pdbx_seq_one_letter_code
_entity_poly.pdbx_strand_id
1 'polypeptide(L)'
;MNVYIHIIIIYCFFAVSCAPYLNYQPIEAARKEKPLAYNISIYHELDPLPPYSKTIGVLKVDNAVPSVTSCSYDDIIRLAKWKARKVGGDAIHITNIKLPADINSCYGITANIIAFDPLADMLSSSITLNENDFKDYLHKNVLDPIEGIWTISENIDWEDIETGSKGNMEVAGKFELAIMRDKEQYNRYNAYILHSKEAEWPRGQLKGFYDKTGYKSTYEQHWLMADHTERIISISLEESGVFQHSNSFSRYPVNYERENIALKLYPPMYMSEPSLTLNTQLQSMGSGFVISGNGLIITNYHIIQGKEKIEVYFPSIDKTFSAIIALEDKNNDIALLALENFHISEYFTKDIPFIISNTKNMRLGQEIFTLGYPLGEILGKSLKLST
;
A
#
# COMPACT_ATOMS: atom_id res chain seq x y z
N MET A 1 -89.01 11.37 22.46
CA MET A 1 -89.34 10.36 21.43
C MET A 1 -89.28 11.03 20.07
N ASN A 2 -88.54 10.60 19.05
CA ASN A 2 -87.25 9.93 18.98
C ASN A 2 -86.72 10.32 17.60
N VAL A 3 -85.50 10.85 17.52
CA VAL A 3 -84.87 11.31 16.28
C VAL A 3 -84.32 10.09 15.55
N TYR A 4 -84.78 9.82 14.33
CA TYR A 4 -84.20 8.82 13.45
C TYR A 4 -83.18 9.48 12.53
N ILE A 5 -81.90 9.19 12.79
CA ILE A 5 -80.76 9.54 11.94
C ILE A 5 -80.65 8.45 10.86
N HIS A 6 -80.90 8.80 9.60
CA HIS A 6 -80.57 7.94 8.47
C HIS A 6 -79.08 8.08 8.14
N ILE A 7 -78.32 7.04 8.48
CA ILE A 7 -76.90 6.87 8.17
C ILE A 7 -76.77 6.61 6.66
N ILE A 8 -76.16 7.54 5.95
CA ILE A 8 -75.70 7.36 4.57
C ILE A 8 -74.46 6.46 4.63
N ILE A 9 -74.61 5.19 4.22
CA ILE A 9 -73.49 4.27 4.03
C ILE A 9 -72.77 4.69 2.74
N ILE A 10 -71.70 5.47 2.89
CA ILE A 10 -70.73 5.71 1.82
C ILE A 10 -70.01 4.38 1.60
N TYR A 11 -70.30 3.72 0.47
CA TYR A 11 -69.48 2.64 -0.04
C TYR A 11 -68.09 3.21 -0.36
N CYS A 12 -67.19 3.12 0.60
CA CYS A 12 -65.78 3.40 0.40
C CYS A 12 -65.26 2.33 -0.56
N PHE A 13 -65.16 2.67 -1.84
CA PHE A 13 -64.36 1.93 -2.80
C PHE A 13 -62.92 1.91 -2.27
N PHE A 14 -62.55 0.85 -1.56
CA PHE A 14 -61.17 0.55 -1.28
C PHE A 14 -60.49 0.28 -2.62
N ALA A 15 -59.83 1.30 -3.16
CA ALA A 15 -58.84 1.13 -4.20
C ALA A 15 -57.69 0.31 -3.59
N VAL A 16 -57.75 -1.01 -3.75
CA VAL A 16 -56.64 -1.90 -3.39
C VAL A 16 -55.53 -1.62 -4.40
N SER A 17 -54.59 -0.76 -4.03
CA SER A 17 -53.37 -0.52 -4.79
C SER A 17 -52.54 -1.80 -4.78
N CYS A 18 -52.65 -2.62 -5.82
CA CYS A 18 -51.80 -3.80 -5.99
C CYS A 18 -50.41 -3.37 -6.51
N ALA A 19 -49.50 -3.10 -5.58
CA ALA A 19 -48.07 -2.97 -5.84
C ALA A 19 -47.45 -4.37 -6.04
N PRO A 20 -46.35 -4.51 -6.83
CA PRO A 20 -45.69 -5.80 -7.03
C PRO A 20 -45.29 -6.44 -5.70
N TYR A 21 -45.41 -7.77 -5.59
CA TYR A 21 -45.07 -8.52 -4.37
C TYR A 21 -43.54 -8.62 -4.24
N LEU A 22 -42.94 -7.53 -3.79
CA LEU A 22 -41.54 -7.44 -3.43
C LEU A 22 -41.38 -7.87 -1.97
N ASN A 23 -40.83 -9.05 -1.75
CA ASN A 23 -40.56 -9.57 -0.41
C ASN A 23 -39.08 -9.43 -0.10
N TYR A 24 -38.75 -8.59 0.89
CA TYR A 24 -37.39 -8.41 1.37
C TYR A 24 -37.28 -8.89 2.82
N GLN A 25 -36.35 -9.80 3.06
CA GLN A 25 -36.04 -10.33 4.38
C GLN A 25 -34.66 -9.83 4.81
N PRO A 26 -34.59 -8.90 5.79
CA PRO A 26 -33.30 -8.42 6.29
C PRO A 26 -32.58 -9.52 7.06
N ILE A 27 -31.27 -9.64 6.85
CA ILE A 27 -30.36 -10.45 7.67
C ILE A 27 -29.60 -9.53 8.63
N GLU A 28 -29.23 -8.33 8.18
CA GLU A 28 -28.60 -7.28 8.97
C GLU A 28 -29.46 -6.00 9.01
N ALA A 29 -29.11 -5.08 9.90
CA ALA A 29 -29.72 -3.75 9.92
C ALA A 29 -29.45 -3.01 8.59
N ALA A 30 -30.46 -2.29 8.09
CA ALA A 30 -30.33 -1.51 6.88
C ALA A 30 -29.24 -0.44 7.02
N ARG A 31 -28.40 -0.30 5.99
CA ARG A 31 -27.35 0.71 5.91
C ARG A 31 -27.90 2.00 5.30
N LYS A 32 -27.08 3.05 5.29
CA LYS A 32 -27.43 4.33 4.65
C LYS A 32 -27.81 4.11 3.18
N GLU A 33 -28.93 4.69 2.76
CA GLU A 33 -29.43 4.62 1.38
C GLU A 33 -28.38 5.14 0.39
N LYS A 34 -28.21 4.44 -0.73
CA LYS A 34 -27.31 4.83 -1.82
C LYS A 34 -28.01 5.80 -2.79
N PRO A 35 -27.32 6.82 -3.32
CA PRO A 35 -27.91 7.77 -4.25
C PRO A 35 -28.33 7.09 -5.56
N LEU A 36 -29.29 7.69 -6.29
CA LEU A 36 -29.80 7.17 -7.57
C LEU A 36 -28.70 6.95 -8.61
N ALA A 37 -27.67 7.80 -8.62
CA ALA A 37 -26.52 7.70 -9.51
C ALA A 37 -25.58 6.53 -9.18
N TYR A 38 -25.68 5.94 -7.99
CA TYR A 38 -24.86 4.80 -7.59
C TYR A 38 -25.26 3.55 -8.39
N ASN A 39 -24.29 2.91 -9.03
CA ASN A 39 -24.52 1.71 -9.81
C ASN A 39 -24.56 0.48 -8.90
N ILE A 40 -25.64 -0.29 -8.97
CA ILE A 40 -25.76 -1.57 -8.27
C ILE A 40 -25.28 -2.67 -9.22
N SER A 41 -24.23 -3.37 -8.82
CA SER A 41 -23.67 -4.49 -9.58
C SER A 41 -24.60 -5.71 -9.54
N ILE A 42 -24.54 -6.54 -10.57
CA ILE A 42 -25.33 -7.77 -10.67
C ILE A 42 -24.34 -8.93 -10.80
N TYR A 43 -24.52 -9.94 -9.97
CA TYR A 43 -23.81 -11.21 -10.02
C TYR A 43 -24.86 -12.32 -10.16
N HIS A 44 -24.55 -13.35 -10.93
CA HIS A 44 -25.34 -14.57 -11.06
C HIS A 44 -24.79 -15.68 -10.19
N GLU A 45 -25.56 -16.77 -10.03
CA GLU A 45 -25.30 -17.86 -9.07
C GLU A 45 -23.87 -18.43 -9.10
N LEU A 46 -23.22 -18.44 -10.28
CA LEU A 46 -21.87 -18.96 -10.46
C LEU A 46 -20.79 -17.85 -10.48
N ASP A 47 -21.19 -16.58 -10.47
CA ASP A 47 -20.25 -15.47 -10.49
C ASP A 47 -19.59 -15.35 -9.10
N PRO A 48 -18.25 -15.34 -9.02
CA PRO A 48 -17.58 -15.11 -7.76
C PRO A 48 -17.90 -13.70 -7.25
N LEU A 49 -18.38 -13.61 -6.01
CA LEU A 49 -18.58 -12.31 -5.37
C LEU A 49 -17.22 -11.66 -5.04
N PRO A 50 -17.13 -10.32 -5.09
CA PRO A 50 -15.93 -9.62 -4.64
C PRO A 50 -15.56 -10.03 -3.20
N PRO A 51 -14.27 -10.09 -2.85
CA PRO A 51 -13.85 -10.39 -1.50
C PRO A 51 -14.46 -9.38 -0.51
N TYR A 52 -14.74 -9.83 0.72
CA TYR A 52 -15.39 -9.03 1.78
C TYR A 52 -16.83 -8.59 1.47
N SER A 53 -17.51 -9.29 0.55
CA SER A 53 -18.95 -9.20 0.35
C SER A 53 -19.71 -9.80 1.54
N LYS A 54 -20.68 -9.07 2.10
CA LYS A 54 -21.62 -9.59 3.11
C LYS A 54 -23.05 -9.54 2.59
N THR A 55 -23.80 -10.62 2.79
CA THR A 55 -25.23 -10.64 2.47
C THR A 55 -26.01 -9.93 3.57
N ILE A 56 -26.64 -8.81 3.23
CA ILE A 56 -27.41 -7.99 4.19
C ILE A 56 -28.90 -8.31 4.19
N GLY A 57 -29.39 -9.03 3.18
CA GLY A 57 -30.76 -9.51 3.14
C GLY A 57 -31.06 -10.31 1.87
N VAL A 58 -32.21 -10.97 1.87
CA VAL A 58 -32.70 -11.75 0.73
C VAL A 58 -33.89 -11.03 0.12
N LEU A 59 -33.87 -10.87 -1.19
CA LEU A 59 -34.92 -10.29 -1.99
C LEU A 59 -35.57 -11.36 -2.86
N LYS A 60 -36.89 -11.46 -2.76
CA LYS A 60 -37.70 -12.26 -3.66
C LYS A 60 -38.67 -11.38 -4.40
N VAL A 61 -38.64 -11.46 -5.72
CA VAL A 61 -39.59 -10.79 -6.61
C VAL A 61 -40.40 -11.89 -7.29
N ASP A 62 -41.63 -12.06 -6.84
CA ASP A 62 -42.61 -12.97 -7.42
C ASP A 62 -43.80 -12.16 -7.94
N ASN A 63 -44.31 -12.52 -9.12
CA ASN A 63 -45.57 -12.03 -9.69
C ASN A 63 -45.76 -10.50 -9.57
N ALA A 64 -45.17 -9.76 -10.51
CA ALA A 64 -45.61 -8.40 -10.75
C ALA A 64 -47.08 -8.46 -11.22
N VAL A 65 -47.96 -7.76 -10.49
CA VAL A 65 -49.41 -7.70 -10.72
C VAL A 65 -49.70 -7.33 -12.19
N PRO A 66 -50.82 -7.76 -12.82
CA PRO A 66 -51.16 -7.51 -14.23
C PRO A 66 -51.23 -6.03 -14.67
N SER A 67 -50.94 -5.08 -13.78
CA SER A 67 -50.99 -3.63 -14.00
C SER A 67 -49.66 -3.01 -14.43
N VAL A 68 -48.55 -3.75 -14.45
CA VAL A 68 -47.29 -3.29 -15.06
C VAL A 68 -47.15 -3.89 -16.46
N THR A 69 -47.24 -3.02 -17.46
CA THR A 69 -47.14 -3.33 -18.90
C THR A 69 -45.76 -3.84 -19.33
N SER A 70 -44.82 -4.02 -18.40
CA SER A 70 -43.48 -4.51 -18.68
C SER A 70 -43.03 -5.47 -17.56
N CYS A 71 -43.18 -6.77 -17.84
CA CYS A 71 -42.75 -7.88 -16.99
C CYS A 71 -41.44 -8.51 -17.50
N SER A 72 -40.61 -7.70 -18.16
CA SER A 72 -39.33 -8.17 -18.71
C SER A 72 -38.34 -8.41 -17.59
N TYR A 73 -37.31 -9.21 -17.89
CA TYR A 73 -36.19 -9.41 -16.98
C TYR A 73 -35.58 -8.07 -16.51
N ASP A 74 -35.46 -7.08 -17.41
CA ASP A 74 -34.88 -5.77 -17.10
C ASP A 74 -35.73 -4.96 -16.10
N ASP A 75 -37.05 -5.10 -16.13
CA ASP A 75 -37.96 -4.44 -15.18
C ASP A 75 -37.78 -5.01 -13.78
N ILE A 76 -37.64 -6.33 -13.67
CA ILE A 76 -37.39 -7.04 -12.41
C ILE A 76 -36.03 -6.65 -11.84
N ILE A 77 -35.00 -6.57 -12.68
CA ILE A 77 -33.68 -6.09 -12.29
C ILE A 77 -33.74 -4.63 -11.82
N ARG A 78 -34.47 -3.75 -12.51
CA ARG A 78 -34.65 -2.35 -12.10
C ARG A 78 -35.28 -2.24 -10.72
N LEU A 79 -36.32 -3.02 -10.45
CA LEU A 79 -37.00 -3.07 -9.16
C LEU A 79 -36.06 -3.60 -8.06
N ALA A 80 -35.28 -4.63 -8.37
CA ALA A 80 -34.30 -5.19 -7.43
C ALA A 80 -33.19 -4.18 -7.10
N LYS A 81 -32.64 -3.48 -8.11
CA LYS A 81 -31.65 -2.40 -7.92
C LYS A 81 -32.21 -1.26 -7.08
N TRP A 82 -33.48 -0.88 -7.29
CA TRP A 82 -34.13 0.13 -6.47
C TRP A 82 -34.18 -0.29 -4.99
N LYS A 83 -34.57 -1.54 -4.71
CA LYS A 83 -34.61 -2.04 -3.32
C LYS A 83 -33.22 -2.13 -2.70
N ALA A 84 -32.22 -2.63 -3.42
CA ALA A 84 -30.83 -2.70 -2.96
C ALA A 84 -30.30 -1.33 -2.53
N ARG A 85 -30.54 -0.28 -3.32
CA ARG A 85 -30.16 1.11 -2.94
C ARG A 85 -30.82 1.55 -1.64
N LYS A 86 -32.12 1.29 -1.50
CA LYS A 86 -32.91 1.70 -0.33
C LYS A 86 -32.44 1.08 0.98
N VAL A 87 -31.85 -0.11 0.93
CA VAL A 87 -31.32 -0.81 2.13
C VAL A 87 -29.80 -0.68 2.28
N GLY A 88 -29.16 0.08 1.39
CA GLY A 88 -27.72 0.34 1.42
C GLY A 88 -26.85 -0.82 0.92
N GLY A 89 -27.36 -1.65 0.00
CA GLY A 89 -26.58 -2.66 -0.70
C GLY A 89 -25.80 -2.09 -1.88
N ASP A 90 -24.71 -2.76 -2.24
CA ASP A 90 -23.79 -2.41 -3.31
C ASP A 90 -23.95 -3.32 -4.55
N ALA A 91 -24.41 -4.56 -4.34
CA ALA A 91 -24.66 -5.50 -5.41
C ALA A 91 -25.88 -6.41 -5.14
N ILE A 92 -26.34 -7.07 -6.20
CA ILE A 92 -27.39 -8.09 -6.15
C ILE A 92 -26.80 -9.39 -6.71
N HIS A 93 -26.85 -10.45 -5.91
CA HIS A 93 -26.41 -11.78 -6.31
C HIS A 93 -27.64 -12.67 -6.54
N ILE A 94 -27.95 -12.93 -7.81
CA ILE A 94 -29.14 -13.67 -8.25
C ILE A 94 -28.87 -15.16 -8.09
N THR A 95 -29.59 -15.79 -7.17
CA THR A 95 -29.47 -17.23 -6.85
C THR A 95 -30.51 -18.07 -7.58
N ASN A 96 -31.58 -17.47 -8.08
CA ASN A 96 -32.59 -18.19 -8.86
C ASN A 96 -33.33 -17.23 -9.80
N ILE A 97 -33.55 -17.68 -11.04
CA ILE A 97 -34.40 -17.00 -12.02
C ILE A 97 -35.58 -17.92 -12.34
N LYS A 98 -36.79 -17.43 -12.12
CA LYS A 98 -38.03 -18.10 -12.50
C LYS A 98 -38.50 -17.56 -13.84
N LEU A 99 -38.58 -18.43 -14.84
CA LEU A 99 -39.10 -18.10 -16.16
C LEU A 99 -40.64 -17.96 -16.13
N PRO A 100 -41.22 -17.13 -17.02
CA PRO A 100 -42.66 -17.10 -17.25
C PRO A 100 -43.19 -18.50 -17.63
N ALA A 101 -44.39 -18.86 -17.15
CA ALA A 101 -45.07 -20.12 -17.46
C ALA A 101 -46.56 -19.86 -17.80
N ASP A 102 -47.29 -20.87 -18.27
CA ASP A 102 -48.66 -20.74 -18.83
C ASP A 102 -49.69 -20.06 -17.89
N ILE A 103 -49.41 -20.01 -16.58
CA ILE A 103 -50.28 -19.43 -15.54
C ILE A 103 -49.70 -18.09 -15.02
N ASN A 104 -48.44 -17.77 -15.31
CA ASN A 104 -47.72 -16.62 -14.78
C ASN A 104 -46.78 -16.01 -15.83
N SER A 105 -47.16 -14.85 -16.39
CA SER A 105 -46.48 -14.21 -17.51
C SER A 105 -45.22 -13.41 -17.16
N CYS A 106 -44.82 -13.34 -15.88
CA CYS A 106 -43.74 -12.46 -15.44
C CYS A 106 -42.52 -13.24 -14.94
N TYR A 107 -41.33 -12.70 -15.23
CA TYR A 107 -40.08 -13.20 -14.66
C TYR A 107 -40.08 -13.00 -13.14
N GLY A 108 -39.53 -13.97 -12.42
CA GLY A 108 -39.28 -13.86 -10.99
C GLY A 108 -37.79 -14.06 -10.69
N ILE A 109 -37.31 -13.45 -9.60
CA ILE A 109 -35.95 -13.69 -9.11
C ILE A 109 -35.92 -13.92 -7.61
N THR A 110 -35.01 -14.76 -7.17
CA THR A 110 -34.50 -14.76 -5.79
C THR A 110 -33.06 -14.27 -5.83
N ALA A 111 -32.75 -13.28 -5.00
CA ALA A 111 -31.42 -12.69 -4.98
C ALA A 111 -31.00 -12.26 -3.57
N ASN A 112 -29.72 -12.41 -3.28
CA ASN A 112 -29.08 -11.87 -2.11
C ASN A 112 -28.71 -10.41 -2.37
N ILE A 113 -29.06 -9.52 -1.45
CA ILE A 113 -28.56 -8.14 -1.45
C ILE A 113 -27.22 -8.16 -0.74
N ILE A 114 -26.19 -7.76 -1.46
CA ILE A 114 -24.81 -7.77 -1.00
C ILE A 114 -24.42 -6.34 -0.65
N ALA A 115 -23.84 -6.15 0.52
CA ALA A 115 -23.11 -4.94 0.84
C ALA A 115 -21.62 -5.26 0.92
N PHE A 116 -20.81 -4.37 0.35
CA PHE A 116 -19.38 -4.41 0.52
C PHE A 116 -19.05 -3.83 1.90
N ASP A 117 -18.10 -4.42 2.61
CA ASP A 117 -17.64 -3.88 3.89
C ASP A 117 -17.04 -2.47 3.65
N PRO A 118 -17.31 -1.44 4.47
CA PRO A 118 -16.61 -0.15 4.35
C PRO A 118 -15.08 -0.27 4.46
N LEU A 119 -14.56 -1.30 5.13
CA LEU A 119 -13.12 -1.63 5.04
C LEU A 119 -12.70 -2.00 3.62
N ALA A 120 -13.61 -2.53 2.80
CA ALA A 120 -13.36 -2.83 1.40
C ALA A 120 -13.32 -1.58 0.50
N ASP A 121 -13.95 -0.45 0.85
CA ASP A 121 -13.71 0.84 0.14
C ASP A 121 -12.28 1.35 0.43
N MET A 122 -11.76 1.11 1.63
CA MET A 122 -10.34 1.32 1.95
C MET A 122 -9.42 0.38 1.13
N LEU A 123 -9.77 -0.90 1.03
CA LEU A 123 -8.95 -1.93 0.36
C LEU A 123 -9.13 -1.99 -1.17
N SER A 124 -10.22 -1.43 -1.72
CA SER A 124 -10.53 -1.40 -3.16
C SER A 124 -10.07 -0.13 -3.85
N SER A 125 -9.46 0.81 -3.11
CA SER A 125 -8.66 1.88 -3.70
C SER A 125 -7.35 1.31 -4.27
N SER A 126 -7.42 0.23 -5.05
CA SER A 126 -6.29 -0.25 -5.82
C SER A 126 -5.98 0.80 -6.88
N ILE A 127 -5.02 1.67 -6.58
CA ILE A 127 -4.53 2.62 -7.56
C ILE A 127 -3.92 1.81 -8.71
N THR A 128 -4.40 2.06 -9.94
CA THR A 128 -3.85 1.45 -11.16
C THR A 128 -2.59 2.17 -11.67
N LEU A 129 -2.21 3.27 -11.02
CA LEU A 129 -1.03 4.05 -11.38
C LEU A 129 0.22 3.19 -11.22
N ASN A 130 1.08 3.25 -12.24
CA ASN A 130 2.41 2.69 -12.16
C ASN A 130 3.40 3.71 -11.60
N GLU A 131 4.65 3.28 -11.36
CA GLU A 131 5.69 4.13 -10.79
C GLU A 131 5.91 5.42 -11.60
N ASN A 132 5.81 5.35 -12.94
CA ASN A 132 5.99 6.52 -13.79
C ASN A 132 4.82 7.51 -13.66
N ASP A 133 3.58 7.01 -13.64
CA ASP A 133 2.39 7.85 -13.42
C ASP A 133 2.45 8.57 -12.07
N PHE A 134 3.04 7.90 -11.07
CA PHE A 134 3.24 8.45 -9.74
C PHE A 134 4.34 9.52 -9.72
N LYS A 135 5.49 9.26 -10.37
CA LYS A 135 6.54 10.26 -10.55
C LYS A 135 6.03 11.52 -11.27
N ASP A 136 5.15 11.35 -12.24
CA ASP A 136 4.47 12.44 -12.94
C ASP A 136 3.58 13.27 -12.00
N TYR A 137 2.82 12.62 -11.12
CA TYR A 137 2.07 13.31 -10.06
C TYR A 137 3.02 14.12 -9.16
N LEU A 138 4.11 13.50 -8.71
CA LEU A 138 5.05 14.13 -7.80
C LEU A 138 5.75 15.35 -8.41
N HIS A 139 6.03 15.33 -9.72
CA HIS A 139 6.62 16.47 -10.42
C HIS A 139 5.68 17.66 -10.61
N LYS A 140 4.37 17.42 -10.69
CA LYS A 140 3.37 18.45 -11.01
C LYS A 140 2.86 19.19 -9.79
N ASN A 141 3.08 18.65 -8.59
CA ASN A 141 2.47 19.15 -7.35
C ASN A 141 3.53 19.68 -6.38
N VAL A 142 3.10 20.62 -5.52
CA VAL A 142 3.89 21.00 -4.33
C VAL A 142 3.67 19.92 -3.29
N LEU A 143 4.75 19.28 -2.86
CA LEU A 143 4.71 18.07 -2.06
C LEU A 143 4.84 18.36 -0.58
N ASP A 144 4.10 17.61 0.22
CA ASP A 144 4.41 17.44 1.63
C ASP A 144 5.63 16.52 1.81
N PRO A 145 6.46 16.71 2.87
CA PRO A 145 7.64 15.87 3.09
C PRO A 145 7.38 14.36 3.09
N ILE A 146 6.19 13.91 3.51
CA ILE A 146 5.83 12.48 3.50
C ILE A 146 5.48 11.95 2.10
N GLU A 147 5.07 12.82 1.16
CA GLU A 147 4.69 12.41 -0.19
C GLU A 147 5.91 11.94 -0.98
N GLY A 148 5.82 10.75 -1.57
CA GLY A 148 6.95 10.15 -2.26
C GLY A 148 6.83 8.64 -2.46
N ILE A 149 7.86 8.07 -3.08
CA ILE A 149 8.07 6.63 -3.15
C ILE A 149 8.96 6.23 -1.99
N TRP A 150 8.59 5.20 -1.27
CA TRP A 150 9.27 4.71 -0.08
C TRP A 150 9.57 3.24 -0.20
N THR A 151 10.71 2.80 0.32
CA THR A 151 10.98 1.38 0.60
C THR A 151 10.99 1.15 2.10
N ILE A 152 10.38 0.05 2.56
CA ILE A 152 10.31 -0.33 3.96
C ILE A 152 10.99 -1.68 4.10
N SER A 153 12.00 -1.74 4.96
CA SER A 153 12.68 -2.96 5.37
C SER A 153 12.29 -3.31 6.80
N GLU A 154 12.18 -4.60 7.08
CA GLU A 154 11.89 -5.11 8.43
C GLU A 154 13.07 -5.96 8.91
N ASN A 155 13.51 -5.71 10.14
CA ASN A 155 14.48 -6.51 10.84
C ASN A 155 13.85 -7.09 12.11
N ILE A 156 14.01 -8.38 12.37
CA ILE A 156 13.51 -9.04 13.58
C ILE A 156 14.64 -9.81 14.23
N ASP A 157 15.10 -9.32 15.37
CA ASP A 157 15.97 -10.06 16.27
C ASP A 157 15.13 -10.89 17.23
N TRP A 158 15.59 -12.10 17.55
CA TRP A 158 14.94 -12.96 18.52
C TRP A 158 15.94 -13.62 19.48
N GLU A 159 15.49 -13.84 20.71
CA GLU A 159 16.26 -14.49 21.77
C GLU A 159 15.37 -15.47 22.52
N ASP A 160 15.77 -16.74 22.52
CA ASP A 160 15.17 -17.79 23.35
C ASP A 160 15.76 -17.71 24.76
N ILE A 161 14.91 -17.43 25.76
CA ILE A 161 15.37 -17.16 27.13
C ILE A 161 15.74 -18.43 27.91
N GLU A 162 15.32 -19.62 27.46
CA GLU A 162 15.63 -20.89 28.13
C GLU A 162 16.99 -21.43 27.66
N THR A 163 17.27 -21.30 26.36
CA THR A 163 18.49 -21.82 25.74
C THR A 163 19.58 -20.76 25.56
N GLY A 164 19.21 -19.47 25.59
CA GLY A 164 20.08 -18.35 25.25
C GLY A 164 20.36 -18.23 23.75
N SER A 165 19.67 -19.01 22.90
CA SER A 165 19.85 -18.98 21.46
C SER A 165 19.35 -17.66 20.89
N LYS A 166 20.10 -17.07 19.98
CA LYS A 166 19.71 -15.83 19.28
C LYS A 166 19.67 -16.05 17.78
N GLY A 167 18.85 -15.28 17.11
CA GLY A 167 18.83 -15.20 15.66
C GLY A 167 18.28 -13.88 15.16
N ASN A 168 18.44 -13.68 13.87
CA ASN A 168 18.07 -12.46 13.16
C ASN A 168 17.34 -12.84 11.87
N MET A 169 16.29 -12.10 11.53
CA MET A 169 15.56 -12.24 10.29
C MET A 169 15.33 -10.86 9.67
N GLU A 170 16.08 -10.58 8.60
CA GLU A 170 15.97 -9.35 7.84
C GLU A 170 15.19 -9.58 6.53
N VAL A 171 14.18 -8.74 6.30
CA VAL A 171 13.42 -8.65 5.05
C VAL A 171 13.62 -7.25 4.47
N ALA A 172 14.70 -7.08 3.71
CA ALA A 172 14.98 -5.83 3.00
C ALA A 172 13.91 -5.56 1.93
N GLY A 173 13.43 -4.32 1.81
CA GLY A 173 12.43 -3.94 0.80
C GLY A 173 11.16 -4.80 0.88
N LYS A 174 10.68 -5.04 2.10
CA LYS A 174 9.45 -5.77 2.39
C LYS A 174 8.26 -5.16 1.65
N PHE A 175 8.19 -3.83 1.63
CA PHE A 175 7.20 -3.06 0.89
C PHE A 175 7.87 -1.91 0.14
N GLU A 176 7.40 -1.62 -1.07
CA GLU A 176 7.58 -0.34 -1.73
C GLU A 176 6.23 0.37 -1.80
N LEU A 177 6.17 1.61 -1.32
CA LEU A 177 4.95 2.38 -1.17
C LEU A 177 4.98 3.67 -1.97
N ALA A 178 3.86 3.99 -2.58
CA ALA A 178 3.55 5.31 -3.12
C ALA A 178 2.69 6.07 -2.11
N ILE A 179 3.23 7.13 -1.50
CA ILE A 179 2.52 8.00 -0.57
C ILE A 179 2.09 9.28 -1.27
N MET A 180 0.78 9.52 -1.39
CA MET A 180 0.23 10.73 -2.00
C MET A 180 -0.92 11.33 -1.21
N ARG A 181 -1.10 12.64 -1.36
CA ARG A 181 -2.22 13.36 -0.77
C ARG A 181 -3.57 12.80 -1.20
N ASP A 182 -4.46 12.65 -0.24
CA ASP A 182 -5.85 12.32 -0.47
C ASP A 182 -6.59 13.50 -1.15
N LYS A 183 -7.46 13.21 -2.11
CA LYS A 183 -8.15 14.25 -2.89
C LYS A 183 -9.31 14.89 -2.13
N GLU A 184 -9.88 14.19 -1.16
CA GLU A 184 -11.05 14.62 -0.40
C GLU A 184 -10.64 15.14 1.00
N GLN A 185 -9.54 14.63 1.55
CA GLN A 185 -9.05 14.95 2.88
C GLN A 185 -7.72 15.72 2.85
N TYR A 186 -7.79 17.03 3.10
CA TYR A 186 -6.68 17.98 2.96
C TYR A 186 -5.37 17.60 3.68
N ASN A 187 -5.47 16.95 4.85
CA ASN A 187 -4.32 16.58 5.69
C ASN A 187 -3.99 15.08 5.69
N ARG A 188 -4.62 14.30 4.81
CA ARG A 188 -4.41 12.85 4.74
C ARG A 188 -3.51 12.51 3.56
N TYR A 189 -2.65 11.52 3.77
CA TYR A 189 -1.73 10.98 2.77
C TYR A 189 -1.86 9.47 2.74
N ASN A 190 -2.34 8.91 1.63
CA ASN A 190 -2.58 7.50 1.46
C ASN A 190 -1.32 6.79 0.95
N ALA A 191 -1.03 5.62 1.50
CA ALA A 191 0.12 4.80 1.15
C ALA A 191 -0.31 3.55 0.39
N TYR A 192 0.03 3.48 -0.89
CA TYR A 192 -0.35 2.39 -1.79
C TYR A 192 0.83 1.47 -2.08
N ILE A 193 0.58 0.16 -2.15
CA ILE A 193 1.60 -0.83 -2.48
C ILE A 193 2.01 -0.69 -3.96
N LEU A 194 3.28 -0.39 -4.22
CA LEU A 194 3.88 -0.53 -5.55
C LEU A 194 4.45 -1.94 -5.74
N HIS A 195 5.17 -2.42 -4.72
CA HIS A 195 5.75 -3.76 -4.66
C HIS A 195 5.64 -4.31 -3.22
N SER A 196 5.48 -5.61 -3.09
CA SER A 196 5.38 -6.30 -1.80
C SER A 196 6.00 -7.68 -1.91
N LYS A 197 6.74 -8.07 -0.87
CA LYS A 197 7.21 -9.45 -0.69
C LYS A 197 6.19 -10.34 0.04
N GLU A 198 5.13 -9.74 0.56
CA GLU A 198 4.03 -10.40 1.27
C GLU A 198 2.85 -10.61 0.32
N ALA A 199 2.39 -11.86 0.21
CA ALA A 199 1.39 -12.28 -0.76
C ALA A 199 -0.01 -11.70 -0.48
N GLU A 200 -0.30 -11.40 0.79
CA GLU A 200 -1.54 -10.77 1.22
C GLU A 200 -1.65 -9.28 0.83
N TRP A 201 -0.55 -8.67 0.38
CA TRP A 201 -0.48 -7.25 -0.03
C TRP A 201 -0.17 -7.11 -1.53
N PRO A 202 -1.14 -7.34 -2.43
CA PRO A 202 -0.94 -7.12 -3.85
C PRO A 202 -0.77 -5.63 -4.18
N ARG A 203 -0.11 -5.39 -5.31
CA ARG A 203 0.09 -4.05 -5.87
C ARG A 203 -1.23 -3.29 -6.02
N GLY A 204 -1.16 -1.99 -5.74
CA GLY A 204 -2.24 -1.02 -5.82
C GLY A 204 -2.96 -0.84 -4.49
N GLN A 205 -2.98 -1.84 -3.60
CA GLN A 205 -3.74 -1.78 -2.36
C GLN A 205 -3.26 -0.68 -1.41
N LEU A 206 -4.19 -0.11 -0.66
CA LEU A 206 -3.91 0.79 0.45
C LEU A 206 -3.30 0.01 1.61
N LYS A 207 -2.04 0.29 1.95
CA LYS A 207 -1.35 -0.28 3.11
C LYS A 207 -1.64 0.48 4.41
N GLY A 208 -1.98 1.75 4.29
CA GLY A 208 -2.22 2.64 5.40
C GLY A 208 -2.34 4.08 4.92
N PHE A 209 -2.47 5.00 5.87
CA PHE A 209 -2.48 6.43 5.60
C PHE A 209 -1.83 7.20 6.75
N TYR A 210 -1.52 8.46 6.48
CA TYR A 210 -0.89 9.38 7.42
C TYR A 210 -1.72 10.63 7.52
N ASP A 211 -2.12 10.99 8.73
CA ASP A 211 -2.78 12.26 9.01
C ASP A 211 -1.77 13.25 9.58
N LYS A 212 -1.58 14.38 8.89
CA LYS A 212 -0.63 15.40 9.31
C LYS A 212 -1.11 16.11 10.57
N THR A 213 -0.23 16.17 11.56
CA THR A 213 -0.49 16.86 12.82
C THR A 213 -0.14 18.34 12.74
N GLY A 214 -0.44 19.11 13.79
CA GLY A 214 -0.09 20.53 13.88
C GLY A 214 1.41 20.82 14.06
N TYR A 215 2.24 19.80 14.28
CA TYR A 215 3.69 19.95 14.46
C TYR A 215 4.46 19.66 13.16
N LYS A 216 5.57 20.37 12.93
CA LYS A 216 6.35 20.26 11.68
C LYS A 216 6.81 18.82 11.47
N SER A 217 6.51 18.26 10.31
CA SER A 217 6.94 16.91 9.89
C SER A 217 6.50 15.77 10.83
N THR A 218 5.42 15.94 11.60
CA THR A 218 4.86 14.88 12.46
C THR A 218 3.50 14.44 11.96
N TYR A 219 3.28 13.12 11.92
CA TYR A 219 2.10 12.48 11.36
C TYR A 219 1.58 11.39 12.30
N GLU A 220 0.26 11.20 12.31
CA GLU A 220 -0.37 10.01 12.87
C GLU A 220 -0.44 8.96 11.75
N GLN A 221 0.31 7.87 11.91
CA GLN A 221 0.33 6.75 10.98
C GLN A 221 -0.75 5.75 11.35
N HIS A 222 -1.60 5.44 10.39
CA HIS A 222 -2.60 4.39 10.42
C HIS A 222 -2.16 3.25 9.52
N TRP A 223 -1.71 2.15 10.11
CA TRP A 223 -1.08 1.04 9.40
C TRP A 223 -1.93 -0.22 9.44
N LEU A 224 -2.15 -0.85 8.29
CA LEU A 224 -2.90 -2.11 8.21
C LEU A 224 -1.96 -3.31 8.36
N MET A 225 -2.24 -4.13 9.36
CA MET A 225 -1.56 -5.41 9.63
C MET A 225 -2.01 -6.49 8.64
N ALA A 226 -1.35 -7.66 8.61
CA ALA A 226 -1.69 -8.73 7.66
C ALA A 226 -3.15 -9.23 7.74
N ASP A 227 -3.76 -9.14 8.92
CA ASP A 227 -5.18 -9.43 9.15
C ASP A 227 -6.10 -8.21 8.89
N HIS A 228 -5.54 -7.13 8.33
CA HIS A 228 -6.18 -5.85 8.07
C HIS A 228 -6.64 -5.10 9.33
N THR A 229 -6.18 -5.51 10.51
CA THR A 229 -6.37 -4.68 11.71
C THR A 229 -5.51 -3.43 11.62
N GLU A 230 -6.05 -2.33 12.13
CA GLU A 230 -5.37 -1.04 12.12
C GLU A 230 -4.50 -0.88 13.36
N ARG A 231 -3.26 -0.44 13.14
CA ARG A 231 -2.34 -0.01 14.18
C ARG A 231 -2.02 1.46 13.99
N ILE A 232 -2.21 2.24 15.05
CA ILE A 232 -2.01 3.68 15.03
C ILE A 232 -0.76 4.03 15.84
N ILE A 233 0.17 4.78 15.25
CA ILE A 233 1.36 5.31 15.93
C ILE A 233 1.63 6.74 15.50
N SER A 234 2.36 7.51 16.32
CA SER A 234 2.88 8.81 15.91
C SER A 234 4.26 8.64 15.30
N ILE A 235 4.50 9.26 14.15
CA ILE A 235 5.80 9.30 13.48
C ILE A 235 6.25 10.73 13.29
N SER A 236 7.55 10.96 13.39
CA SER A 236 8.18 12.22 13.00
C SER A 236 9.15 11.93 11.87
N LEU A 237 8.94 12.61 10.75
CA LEU A 237 9.80 12.50 9.59
C LEU A 237 11.01 13.40 9.79
N GLU A 238 12.17 12.76 9.88
CA GLU A 238 13.45 13.45 9.92
C GLU A 238 13.73 14.14 8.57
N GLU A 239 14.55 15.18 8.62
CA GLU A 239 15.04 15.89 7.42
C GLU A 239 15.88 14.97 6.49
N SER A 240 16.21 13.77 6.96
CA SER A 240 16.93 12.68 6.30
C SER A 240 16.11 11.89 5.28
N GLY A 241 14.77 12.05 5.26
CA GLY A 241 13.91 11.20 4.44
C GLY A 241 13.84 9.76 4.95
N VAL A 242 14.14 9.57 6.24
CA VAL A 242 14.11 8.28 6.94
C VAL A 242 13.13 8.40 8.12
N PHE A 243 12.38 7.34 8.36
CA PHE A 243 11.78 7.13 9.68
C PHE A 243 11.91 5.66 10.08
N GLN A 244 12.12 5.46 11.37
CA GLN A 244 12.33 4.15 11.96
C GLN A 244 11.33 3.94 13.09
N HIS A 245 10.86 2.71 13.24
CA HIS A 245 10.00 2.34 14.35
C HIS A 245 10.36 0.93 14.83
N SER A 246 10.72 0.84 16.11
CA SER A 246 10.98 -0.42 16.77
C SER A 246 9.87 -0.80 17.75
N ASN A 247 9.62 -2.10 17.88
CA ASN A 247 8.75 -2.65 18.90
C ASN A 247 9.23 -4.01 19.38
N SER A 248 9.23 -4.19 20.69
CA SER A 248 9.54 -5.47 21.31
C SER A 248 8.25 -6.22 21.64
N PHE A 249 8.25 -7.54 21.45
CA PHE A 249 7.15 -8.43 21.81
C PHE A 249 7.68 -9.79 22.23
N SER A 250 6.92 -10.52 23.03
CA SER A 250 7.35 -11.81 23.56
C SER A 250 6.32 -12.89 23.25
N ARG A 251 6.81 -14.06 22.82
CA ARG A 251 6.04 -15.29 22.73
C ARG A 251 6.86 -16.39 23.37
N TYR A 252 6.56 -16.66 24.63
CA TYR A 252 7.32 -17.61 25.46
C TYR A 252 7.66 -18.91 24.71
N PRO A 253 8.94 -19.36 24.73
CA PRO A 253 10.08 -18.81 25.48
C PRO A 253 10.88 -17.71 24.74
N VAL A 254 10.39 -17.19 23.62
CA VAL A 254 11.18 -16.30 22.74
C VAL A 254 10.76 -14.84 22.89
N ASN A 255 11.75 -13.96 23.07
CA ASN A 255 11.61 -12.51 22.96
C ASN A 255 11.98 -12.06 21.54
N TYR A 256 11.29 -11.04 21.04
CA TYR A 256 11.51 -10.49 19.70
C TYR A 256 11.67 -8.97 19.79
N GLU A 257 12.60 -8.44 19.02
CA GLU A 257 12.75 -7.01 18.76
C GLU A 257 12.58 -6.81 17.26
N ARG A 258 11.54 -6.09 16.87
CA ARG A 258 11.27 -5.77 15.48
C ARG A 258 11.61 -4.31 15.25
N GLU A 259 12.29 -4.04 14.16
CA GLU A 259 12.59 -2.71 13.67
C GLU A 259 12.11 -2.59 12.22
N ASN A 260 11.36 -1.54 11.93
CA ASN A 260 10.99 -1.17 10.57
C ASN A 260 11.70 0.12 10.21
N ILE A 261 12.36 0.11 9.04
CA ILE A 261 13.07 1.27 8.52
C ILE A 261 12.45 1.63 7.18
N ALA A 262 11.92 2.85 7.09
CA ALA A 262 11.38 3.41 5.86
C ALA A 262 12.34 4.43 5.27
N LEU A 263 12.65 4.30 3.98
CA LEU A 263 13.52 5.20 3.25
C LEU A 263 12.79 5.80 2.06
N LYS A 264 12.90 7.12 1.89
CA LYS A 264 12.36 7.81 0.73
C LYS A 264 13.26 7.57 -0.48
N LEU A 265 12.73 6.87 -1.48
CA LEU A 265 13.38 6.65 -2.77
C LEU A 265 13.19 7.84 -3.71
N TYR A 266 12.05 8.54 -3.61
CA TYR A 266 11.71 9.62 -4.56
C TYR A 266 10.64 10.59 -3.98
N PRO A 267 10.63 11.90 -4.33
CA PRO A 267 11.69 12.61 -5.04
C PRO A 267 13.00 12.62 -4.23
N PRO A 268 14.16 12.67 -4.90
CA PRO A 268 15.42 12.79 -4.20
C PRO A 268 15.47 14.13 -3.44
N MET A 269 16.05 14.13 -2.24
CA MET A 269 15.82 15.20 -1.26
C MET A 269 16.25 16.62 -1.68
N TYR A 270 17.18 16.74 -2.62
CA TYR A 270 17.56 18.03 -3.21
C TYR A 270 16.49 18.66 -4.11
N MET A 271 15.43 17.91 -4.47
CA MET A 271 14.27 18.44 -5.20
C MET A 271 13.16 18.96 -4.29
N SER A 272 13.17 18.64 -2.99
CA SER A 272 12.09 19.02 -2.06
C SER A 272 12.32 20.32 -1.29
N GLU A 273 13.55 20.84 -1.17
CA GLU A 273 13.84 22.14 -0.54
C GLU A 273 15.21 22.71 -0.96
N PRO A 274 15.29 23.85 -1.66
CA PRO A 274 16.57 24.51 -2.00
C PRO A 274 17.32 25.08 -0.78
N SER A 275 16.67 25.18 0.38
CA SER A 275 17.15 25.86 1.59
C SER A 275 17.55 24.93 2.74
N LEU A 276 17.31 23.63 2.63
CA LEU A 276 17.76 22.67 3.63
C LEU A 276 19.26 22.45 3.45
N THR A 277 20.06 23.14 4.25
CA THR A 277 21.40 22.68 4.63
C THR A 277 21.21 21.32 5.29
N LEU A 278 21.26 20.27 4.47
CA LEU A 278 21.16 18.88 4.89
C LEU A 278 22.13 18.66 6.03
N ASN A 279 21.65 18.14 7.16
CA ASN A 279 22.53 17.69 8.23
C ASN A 279 23.55 16.71 7.62
N THR A 280 24.81 17.13 7.59
CA THR A 280 25.86 16.69 6.68
C THR A 280 26.30 15.23 6.84
N GLN A 281 25.73 14.52 7.82
CA GLN A 281 26.05 13.12 8.16
C GLN A 281 25.38 12.11 7.22
N LEU A 282 24.17 12.37 6.69
CA LEU A 282 23.50 11.44 5.77
C LEU A 282 24.01 11.55 4.34
N GLN A 283 24.48 12.75 3.96
CA GLN A 283 25.17 13.01 2.69
C GLN A 283 26.66 12.59 2.70
N SER A 284 27.17 11.97 3.78
CA SER A 284 28.59 11.57 3.87
C SER A 284 28.83 10.07 3.77
N MET A 285 27.82 9.27 3.44
CA MET A 285 27.94 7.82 3.37
C MET A 285 27.63 7.32 1.97
N GLY A 286 28.46 6.39 1.50
CA GLY A 286 28.31 5.79 0.19
C GLY A 286 29.10 4.50 0.08
N SER A 287 29.05 3.86 -1.09
CA SER A 287 29.76 2.62 -1.36
C SER A 287 30.93 2.87 -2.30
N GLY A 288 31.93 2.00 -2.22
CA GLY A 288 33.06 2.01 -3.15
C GLY A 288 33.61 0.61 -3.33
N PHE A 289 34.31 0.41 -4.43
CA PHE A 289 34.97 -0.86 -4.75
C PHE A 289 36.48 -0.66 -4.69
N VAL A 290 37.19 -1.54 -3.98
CA VAL A 290 38.66 -1.62 -4.05
C VAL A 290 39.03 -2.18 -5.42
N ILE A 291 39.76 -1.40 -6.21
CA ILE A 291 40.16 -1.74 -7.58
C ILE A 291 41.66 -2.05 -7.72
N SER A 292 42.44 -1.88 -6.65
CA SER A 292 43.87 -2.20 -6.64
C SER A 292 44.35 -2.68 -5.26
N GLY A 293 45.35 -3.56 -5.25
CA GLY A 293 45.92 -4.15 -4.04
C GLY A 293 46.59 -3.14 -3.10
N ASN A 294 46.99 -1.97 -3.61
CA ASN A 294 47.53 -0.86 -2.81
C ASN A 294 46.44 0.07 -2.24
N GLY A 295 45.18 -0.33 -2.24
CA GLY A 295 44.10 0.43 -1.61
C GLY A 295 43.51 1.56 -2.45
N LEU A 296 43.55 1.44 -3.79
CA LEU A 296 42.79 2.34 -4.66
C LEU A 296 41.33 1.93 -4.68
N ILE A 297 40.43 2.88 -4.45
CA ILE A 297 38.98 2.70 -4.40
C ILE A 297 38.31 3.58 -5.44
N ILE A 298 37.30 3.04 -6.13
CA ILE A 298 36.39 3.83 -6.98
C ILE A 298 35.06 4.04 -6.28
N THR A 299 34.53 5.27 -6.36
CA THR A 299 33.24 5.68 -5.80
C THR A 299 32.64 6.84 -6.63
N ASN A 300 31.54 7.44 -6.18
CA ASN A 300 30.95 8.61 -6.84
C ASN A 300 31.52 9.93 -6.31
N TYR A 301 31.60 10.94 -7.18
CA TYR A 301 32.06 12.28 -6.82
C TYR A 301 31.12 12.94 -5.80
N HIS A 302 29.80 12.81 -5.98
CA HIS A 302 28.83 13.44 -5.08
C HIS A 302 28.93 12.94 -3.63
N ILE A 303 29.51 11.76 -3.39
CA ILE A 303 29.74 11.19 -2.04
C ILE A 303 30.87 11.95 -1.32
N ILE A 304 31.91 12.32 -2.06
CA ILE A 304 33.14 12.93 -1.51
C ILE A 304 33.14 14.46 -1.59
N GLN A 305 32.17 15.04 -2.30
CA GLN A 305 32.12 16.47 -2.57
C GLN A 305 32.06 17.28 -1.26
N GLY A 306 33.05 18.16 -1.08
CA GLY A 306 33.12 19.08 0.07
C GLY A 306 33.48 18.40 1.39
N LYS A 307 34.01 17.16 1.38
CA LYS A 307 34.44 16.44 2.58
C LYS A 307 35.91 16.71 2.88
N GLU A 308 36.21 17.14 4.11
CA GLU A 308 37.57 17.40 4.57
C GLU A 308 38.29 16.12 5.02
N LYS A 309 37.54 15.12 5.49
CA LYS A 309 38.05 13.83 5.95
C LYS A 309 37.20 12.72 5.37
N ILE A 310 37.85 11.71 4.80
CA ILE A 310 37.20 10.54 4.20
C ILE A 310 37.71 9.31 4.95
N GLU A 311 36.78 8.52 5.47
CA GLU A 311 37.06 7.25 6.12
C GLU A 311 36.34 6.13 5.37
N VAL A 312 37.06 5.03 5.16
CA VAL A 312 36.55 3.83 4.49
C VAL A 312 36.50 2.70 5.50
N TYR A 313 35.30 2.18 5.73
CA TYR A 313 35.06 1.05 6.60
C TYR A 313 34.92 -0.24 5.78
N PHE A 314 35.58 -1.30 6.23
CA PHE A 314 35.50 -2.65 5.66
C PHE A 314 34.73 -3.58 6.61
N PRO A 315 33.47 -3.91 6.31
CA PRO A 315 32.64 -4.71 7.22
C PRO A 315 33.17 -6.14 7.46
N SER A 316 33.80 -6.75 6.45
CA SER A 316 34.30 -8.14 6.54
C SER A 316 35.45 -8.33 7.53
N ILE A 317 36.17 -7.26 7.86
CA ILE A 317 37.32 -7.28 8.78
C ILE A 317 37.13 -6.31 9.95
N ASP A 318 35.98 -5.64 10.02
CA ASP A 318 35.64 -4.62 11.02
C ASP A 318 36.75 -3.56 11.25
N LYS A 319 37.28 -3.00 10.15
CA LYS A 319 38.34 -1.98 10.20
C LYS A 319 37.99 -0.74 9.38
N THR A 320 38.45 0.42 9.87
CA THR A 320 38.35 1.72 9.21
C THR A 320 39.72 2.23 8.81
N PHE A 321 39.85 2.77 7.60
CA PHE A 321 41.05 3.38 7.07
C PHE A 321 40.77 4.82 6.64
N SER A 322 41.74 5.71 6.83
CA SER A 322 41.68 7.05 6.25
C SER A 322 41.98 6.98 4.77
N ALA A 323 41.31 7.82 3.98
CA ALA A 323 41.47 7.89 2.54
C ALA A 323 41.69 9.33 2.08
N ILE A 324 42.50 9.48 1.04
CA ILE A 324 42.71 10.75 0.35
C ILE A 324 42.10 10.69 -1.05
N ILE A 325 41.69 11.84 -1.58
CA ILE A 325 41.18 11.94 -2.95
C ILE A 325 42.37 11.86 -3.90
N ALA A 326 42.42 10.79 -4.71
CA ALA A 326 43.45 10.58 -5.72
C ALA A 326 43.08 11.23 -7.06
N LEU A 327 41.80 11.17 -7.45
CA LEU A 327 41.27 11.78 -8.66
C LEU A 327 39.77 12.02 -8.51
N GLU A 328 39.25 13.07 -9.13
CA GLU A 328 37.81 13.31 -9.23
C GLU A 328 37.41 13.76 -10.64
N ASP A 329 36.26 13.27 -11.10
CA ASP A 329 35.60 13.69 -12.33
C ASP A 329 34.14 14.03 -12.02
N LYS A 330 33.91 15.34 -11.86
CA LYS A 330 32.59 15.89 -11.58
C LYS A 330 31.58 15.65 -12.70
N ASN A 331 32.02 15.58 -13.96
CA ASN A 331 31.10 15.46 -15.10
C ASN A 331 30.54 14.05 -15.24
N ASN A 332 31.33 13.04 -14.88
CA ASN A 332 30.93 11.64 -14.92
C ASN A 332 30.49 11.10 -13.54
N ASP A 333 30.50 11.94 -12.51
CA ASP A 333 30.20 11.59 -11.12
C ASP A 333 31.05 10.42 -10.59
N ILE A 334 32.36 10.46 -10.85
CA ILE A 334 33.33 9.42 -10.46
C ILE A 334 34.43 10.05 -9.60
N ALA A 335 34.85 9.33 -8.56
CA ALA A 335 36.02 9.65 -7.76
C ALA A 335 36.87 8.41 -7.49
N LEU A 336 38.19 8.62 -7.42
CA LEU A 336 39.17 7.66 -6.96
C LEU A 336 39.72 8.11 -5.62
N LEU A 337 39.71 7.20 -4.65
CA LEU A 337 40.26 7.38 -3.32
C LEU A 337 41.46 6.46 -3.15
N ALA A 338 42.49 6.93 -2.45
CA ALA A 338 43.64 6.12 -2.04
C ALA A 338 43.61 5.94 -0.52
N LEU A 339 43.60 4.69 -0.07
CA LEU A 339 43.71 4.37 1.35
C LEU A 339 45.13 4.62 1.85
N GLU A 340 45.23 5.20 3.03
CA GLU A 340 46.51 5.41 3.71
C GLU A 340 46.98 4.13 4.39
N ASN A 341 48.24 3.75 4.16
CA ASN A 341 48.90 2.59 4.79
C ASN A 341 48.12 1.26 4.64
N PHE A 342 47.56 1.02 3.46
CA PHE A 342 46.79 -0.19 3.17
C PHE A 342 47.44 -1.04 2.08
N HIS A 343 47.53 -2.35 2.34
CA HIS A 343 47.79 -3.34 1.31
C HIS A 343 46.85 -4.54 1.48
N ILE A 344 46.21 -4.99 0.40
CA ILE A 344 45.13 -5.99 0.44
C ILE A 344 45.58 -7.31 1.09
N SER A 345 46.83 -7.72 0.86
CA SER A 345 47.39 -8.97 1.41
C SER A 345 47.57 -8.95 2.93
N GLU A 346 47.54 -7.78 3.57
CA GLU A 346 47.62 -7.67 5.03
C GLU A 346 46.29 -8.02 5.72
N TYR A 347 45.18 -7.92 4.98
CA TYR A 347 43.83 -8.04 5.54
C TYR A 347 42.99 -9.15 4.87
N PHE A 348 43.33 -9.55 3.64
CA PHE A 348 42.57 -10.51 2.85
C PHE A 348 43.49 -11.60 2.29
N THR A 349 43.00 -12.84 2.31
CA THR A 349 43.71 -14.01 1.77
C THR A 349 43.47 -14.24 0.27
N LYS A 350 42.51 -13.52 -0.30
CA LYS A 350 42.12 -13.59 -1.71
C LYS A 350 42.26 -12.22 -2.35
N ASP A 351 42.67 -12.21 -3.60
CA ASP A 351 42.68 -11.01 -4.43
C ASP A 351 41.26 -10.52 -4.74
N ILE A 352 41.17 -9.32 -5.33
CA ILE A 352 39.93 -8.68 -5.74
C ILE A 352 39.16 -9.61 -6.70
N PRO A 353 37.96 -10.09 -6.35
CA PRO A 353 37.28 -11.17 -7.06
C PRO A 353 36.46 -10.68 -8.26
N PHE A 354 36.88 -9.59 -8.90
CA PHE A 354 36.21 -9.04 -10.08
C PHE A 354 37.21 -8.39 -11.04
N ILE A 355 36.77 -8.23 -12.29
CA ILE A 355 37.51 -7.50 -13.32
C ILE A 355 36.66 -6.34 -13.84
N ILE A 356 37.31 -5.26 -14.25
CA ILE A 356 36.65 -4.18 -14.98
C ILE A 356 36.52 -4.62 -16.44
N SER A 357 35.29 -4.79 -16.90
CA SER A 357 34.97 -5.26 -18.25
C SER A 357 34.51 -4.11 -19.16
N ASN A 358 34.65 -4.30 -20.47
CA ASN A 358 34.16 -3.36 -21.47
C ASN A 358 32.66 -3.56 -21.71
N THR A 359 31.90 -2.46 -21.75
CA THR A 359 30.44 -2.47 -21.95
C THR A 359 30.00 -2.79 -23.38
N LYS A 360 30.92 -2.83 -24.37
CA LYS A 360 30.62 -3.10 -25.79
C LYS A 360 29.87 -4.41 -26.07
N ASN A 361 29.99 -5.40 -25.19
CA ASN A 361 29.35 -6.71 -25.35
C ASN A 361 28.09 -6.90 -24.47
N MET A 362 27.67 -5.87 -23.73
CA MET A 362 26.47 -5.93 -22.90
C MET A 362 25.21 -5.98 -23.78
N ARG A 363 24.22 -6.80 -23.39
CA ARG A 363 22.95 -6.94 -24.12
C ARG A 363 21.78 -6.45 -23.27
N LEU A 364 20.75 -5.91 -23.91
CA LEU A 364 19.48 -5.62 -23.25
C LEU A 364 18.88 -6.92 -22.69
N GLY A 365 18.38 -6.87 -21.45
CA GLY A 365 17.86 -8.04 -20.74
C GLY A 365 18.93 -8.96 -20.14
N GLN A 366 20.20 -8.56 -20.15
CA GLN A 366 21.25 -9.25 -19.41
C GLN A 366 21.03 -9.06 -17.91
N GLU A 367 21.11 -10.16 -17.16
CA GLU A 367 21.06 -10.13 -15.69
C GLU A 367 22.23 -9.31 -15.15
N ILE A 368 21.92 -8.41 -14.22
CA ILE A 368 22.88 -7.57 -13.53
C ILE A 368 22.70 -7.74 -12.03
N PHE A 369 23.74 -7.43 -11.28
CA PHE A 369 23.65 -7.42 -9.82
C PHE A 369 24.28 -6.12 -9.34
N THR A 370 23.66 -5.49 -8.34
CA THR A 370 24.22 -4.33 -7.68
C THR A 370 24.63 -4.69 -6.26
N LEU A 371 25.83 -4.27 -5.87
CA LEU A 371 26.40 -4.47 -4.55
C LEU A 371 26.62 -3.11 -3.90
N GLY A 372 26.18 -2.96 -2.65
CA GLY A 372 26.43 -1.73 -1.90
C GLY A 372 25.98 -1.77 -0.46
N TYR A 373 26.32 -0.70 0.24
CA TYR A 373 25.95 -0.38 1.62
C TYR A 373 25.13 0.91 1.61
N PRO A 374 23.82 0.82 1.29
CA PRO A 374 22.94 1.96 1.46
C PRO A 374 22.89 2.32 2.96
N LEU A 375 23.23 3.57 3.31
CA LEU A 375 23.08 4.15 4.66
C LEU A 375 23.64 3.27 5.80
N GLY A 376 24.94 2.96 5.79
CA GLY A 376 25.58 1.95 6.67
C GLY A 376 25.48 2.15 8.20
N GLU A 377 25.14 3.34 8.70
CA GLU A 377 24.84 3.57 10.14
C GLU A 377 23.37 3.28 10.48
N ILE A 378 22.48 3.33 9.49
CA ILE A 378 21.02 3.20 9.64
C ILE A 378 20.51 1.82 9.23
N LEU A 379 20.98 1.27 8.11
CA LEU A 379 20.49 0.00 7.54
C LEU A 379 21.35 -1.22 7.93
N GLY A 380 22.30 -1.00 8.84
CA GLY A 380 23.26 -2.00 9.27
C GLY A 380 24.47 -2.14 8.33
N LYS A 381 25.47 -2.88 8.82
CA LYS A 381 26.76 -3.10 8.15
C LYS A 381 26.73 -4.24 7.12
N SER A 382 25.54 -4.78 6.79
CA SER A 382 25.38 -5.92 5.90
C SER A 382 25.40 -5.49 4.43
N LEU A 383 26.12 -6.25 3.60
CA LEU A 383 26.20 -6.03 2.16
C LEU A 383 24.82 -6.27 1.54
N LYS A 384 24.27 -5.29 0.82
CA LYS A 384 23.02 -5.45 0.08
C LYS A 384 23.33 -5.90 -1.34
N LEU A 385 22.63 -6.95 -1.77
CA LEU A 385 22.62 -7.48 -3.12
C LEU A 385 21.24 -7.25 -3.71
N SER A 386 21.16 -6.56 -4.85
CA SER A 386 19.95 -6.49 -5.68
C SER A 386 20.23 -7.13 -7.03
N THR A 387 19.23 -7.83 -7.57
CA THR A 387 19.27 -8.58 -8.83
C THR A 387 18.37 -7.93 -9.86
#